data_AF-A0A3D4R4L5-F1
#
_entry.id   AF-A0A3D4R4L5-F1
#
_cell.length_a   1.000
_cell.length_b   1.000
_cell.length_c   1.000
_cell.angle_alpha   90.00
_cell.angle_beta   90.00
_cell.angle_gamma   90.00
#
_symmetry.space_group_name_H-M   'P 1'
#
loop_
_entity.id
_entity.type
_entity.pdbx_description
1 polymer ?
#
loop_
_entity_poly.entity_id
_entity_poly.type
_entity_poly.pdbx_seq_one_letter_code
_entity_poly.pdbx_strand_id
1 'polypeptide(L)'
;MSLVKRKFKKVSDIFVGSSIADKDNTWENRKTHTIGMLKTLSEEATILVLADKLDNFRAIRQDYERHGEPIWRRFKRPRDQQQWYYETLAEAFTDSLTDERSRNLLDTFKAEVDRVFGYQIQSEAIMR
;
A
#
# COMPACT_ATOMS: atom_id res chain seq x y z
N MET A 1 -25.09 -15.93 -5.09
CA MET A 1 -24.27 -14.70 -5.16
C MET A 1 -24.44 -13.95 -3.84
N SER A 2 -23.48 -14.08 -2.92
CA SER A 2 -23.61 -13.53 -1.55
C SER A 2 -23.45 -12.01 -1.52
N LEU A 3 -24.17 -11.37 -0.59
CA LEU A 3 -24.18 -9.91 -0.29
C LEU A 3 -22.78 -9.27 -0.24
N VAL A 4 -21.78 -10.09 0.11
CA VAL A 4 -20.34 -9.85 0.10
C VAL A 4 -19.96 -9.13 -1.20
N LYS A 5 -20.02 -9.76 -2.39
CA LYS A 5 -19.51 -9.17 -3.65
C LYS A 5 -20.11 -7.80 -4.04
N ARG A 6 -21.32 -7.48 -3.60
CA ARG A 6 -22.03 -6.24 -3.98
C ARG A 6 -21.60 -5.01 -3.16
N LYS A 7 -21.17 -5.19 -1.90
CA LYS A 7 -20.58 -4.10 -1.10
C LYS A 7 -19.14 -3.78 -1.58
N PHE A 8 -18.38 -4.80 -1.99
CA PHE A 8 -16.97 -4.65 -2.39
C PHE A 8 -16.76 -3.83 -3.66
N LYS A 9 -17.65 -3.95 -4.66
CA LYS A 9 -17.56 -3.15 -5.88
C LYS A 9 -17.70 -1.65 -5.62
N LYS A 10 -18.51 -1.23 -4.63
CA LYS A 10 -18.75 0.19 -4.35
C LYS A 10 -17.54 0.85 -3.69
N VAL A 11 -16.85 0.15 -2.79
CA VAL A 11 -15.62 0.65 -2.15
C VAL A 11 -14.45 0.65 -3.14
N SER A 12 -14.30 -0.41 -3.95
CA SER A 12 -13.30 -0.41 -5.01
C SER A 12 -13.59 0.71 -6.02
N ASP A 13 -14.84 0.93 -6.42
CA ASP A 13 -15.20 2.00 -7.36
C ASP A 13 -14.99 3.41 -6.78
N ILE A 14 -15.19 3.61 -5.46
CA ILE A 14 -14.86 4.89 -4.78
C ILE A 14 -13.34 5.08 -4.71
N PHE A 15 -12.60 4.06 -4.30
CA PHE A 15 -11.15 4.11 -4.19
C PHE A 15 -10.48 4.26 -5.57
N VAL A 16 -10.91 3.47 -6.54
CA VAL A 16 -10.52 3.59 -7.96
C VAL A 16 -10.92 4.97 -8.46
N GLY A 17 -12.14 5.43 -8.17
CA GLY A 17 -12.62 6.77 -8.47
C GLY A 17 -11.67 7.85 -7.96
N SER A 18 -11.22 7.77 -6.71
CA SER A 18 -10.29 8.72 -6.11
C SER A 18 -8.83 8.60 -6.57
N SER A 19 -8.38 7.39 -6.94
CA SER A 19 -7.06 7.16 -7.56
C SER A 19 -7.03 7.63 -9.03
N ILE A 20 -8.20 7.70 -9.66
CA ILE A 20 -8.45 8.11 -11.05
C ILE A 20 -8.92 9.56 -11.17
N ALA A 21 -9.47 10.16 -10.11
CA ALA A 21 -10.26 11.41 -10.16
C ALA A 21 -9.51 12.61 -10.72
N ASP A 22 -8.19 12.55 -10.79
CA ASP A 22 -7.41 13.63 -11.36
C ASP A 22 -6.19 13.06 -12.12
N LYS A 23 -6.45 12.44 -13.28
CA LYS A 23 -5.39 11.90 -14.15
C LYS A 23 -4.40 12.99 -14.62
N ASP A 24 -4.81 14.25 -14.54
CA ASP A 24 -4.02 15.43 -14.87
C ASP A 24 -3.14 15.89 -13.69
N ASN A 25 -3.32 15.28 -12.51
CA ASN A 25 -2.55 15.61 -11.31
C ASN A 25 -1.23 14.83 -11.22
N THR A 26 -0.29 15.38 -10.47
CA THR A 26 1.03 14.78 -10.28
C THR A 26 0.91 13.42 -9.58
N TRP A 27 1.91 12.56 -9.80
CA TRP A 27 1.94 11.24 -9.16
C TRP A 27 1.92 11.39 -7.63
N GLU A 28 2.67 12.36 -7.13
CA GLU A 28 2.85 12.73 -5.73
C GLU A 28 1.51 13.14 -5.12
N ASN A 29 0.76 14.06 -5.76
CA ASN A 29 -0.54 14.51 -5.27
C ASN A 29 -1.57 13.37 -5.22
N ARG A 30 -1.59 12.48 -6.23
CA ARG A 30 -2.48 11.30 -6.22
C ARG A 30 -2.11 10.33 -5.10
N LYS A 31 -0.82 10.16 -4.79
CA LYS A 31 -0.36 9.30 -3.69
C LYS A 31 -0.70 9.91 -2.33
N THR A 32 -0.44 11.20 -2.13
CA THR A 32 -0.84 11.92 -0.92
C THR A 32 -2.35 11.89 -0.71
N HIS A 33 -3.14 12.04 -1.78
CA HIS A 33 -4.60 11.90 -1.69
C HIS A 33 -5.01 10.50 -1.26
N THR A 34 -4.39 9.46 -1.84
CA THR A 34 -4.62 8.06 -1.45
C THR A 34 -4.37 7.86 0.05
N ILE A 35 -3.24 8.35 0.56
CA ILE A 35 -2.86 8.28 1.98
C ILE A 35 -3.86 9.07 2.85
N GLY A 36 -4.23 10.28 2.44
CA GLY A 36 -5.17 11.13 3.16
C GLY A 36 -6.57 10.52 3.29
N MET A 37 -7.04 9.81 2.27
CA MET A 37 -8.33 9.12 2.33
C MET A 37 -8.36 7.95 3.29
N LEU A 38 -7.24 7.28 3.57
CA LEU A 38 -7.23 6.17 4.54
C LEU A 38 -7.76 6.62 5.91
N LYS A 39 -7.54 7.89 6.28
CA LYS A 39 -8.05 8.51 7.52
C LYS A 39 -9.57 8.70 7.56
N THR A 40 -10.24 8.64 6.41
CA THR A 40 -11.69 8.86 6.29
C THR A 40 -12.48 7.60 5.96
N LEU A 41 -11.78 6.51 5.61
CA LEU A 41 -12.39 5.22 5.30
C LEU A 41 -12.79 4.48 6.59
N SER A 42 -13.82 3.63 6.49
CA SER A 42 -14.10 2.66 7.54
C SER A 42 -13.00 1.60 7.58
N GLU A 43 -12.85 0.92 8.71
CA GLU A 43 -11.85 -0.15 8.87
C GLU A 43 -12.02 -1.25 7.80
N GLU A 44 -13.24 -1.66 7.47
CA GLU A 44 -13.48 -2.64 6.40
C GLU A 44 -13.08 -2.12 5.03
N ALA A 45 -13.27 -0.83 4.76
CA ALA A 45 -12.82 -0.23 3.51
C ALA A 45 -11.29 -0.15 3.45
N THR A 46 -10.63 0.16 4.56
CA THR A 46 -9.18 0.17 4.70
C THR A 46 -8.58 -1.23 4.47
N ILE A 47 -9.18 -2.29 5.02
CA ILE A 47 -8.77 -3.68 4.78
C ILE A 47 -8.79 -4.03 3.28
N LEU A 48 -9.80 -3.54 2.55
CA LEU A 48 -9.90 -3.78 1.10
C LEU A 48 -8.80 -3.08 0.32
N VAL A 49 -8.50 -1.83 0.68
CA VAL A 49 -7.40 -1.08 0.06
C VAL A 49 -6.06 -1.76 0.37
N LEU A 50 -5.86 -2.22 1.60
CA LEU A 50 -4.68 -2.98 1.99
C LEU A 50 -4.54 -4.28 1.17
N ALA A 51 -5.63 -5.04 1.00
CA ALA A 51 -5.62 -6.27 0.21
C ALA A 51 -5.23 -6.02 -1.27
N ASP A 52 -5.79 -4.98 -1.90
CA ASP A 52 -5.41 -4.56 -3.25
C ASP A 52 -3.94 -4.15 -3.34
N LYS A 53 -3.46 -3.38 -2.36
CA LYS A 53 -2.06 -2.92 -2.34
C LYS A 53 -1.08 -4.05 -2.09
N LEU A 54 -1.43 -5.04 -1.27
CA LEU A 54 -0.64 -6.25 -1.07
C LEU A 54 -0.52 -7.06 -2.35
N ASP A 55 -1.62 -7.27 -3.08
CA ASP A 55 -1.58 -8.02 -4.35
C ASP A 55 -0.68 -7.33 -5.39
N ASN A 56 -0.86 -6.01 -5.55
CA ASN A 56 0.00 -5.19 -6.41
C ASN A 56 1.47 -5.28 -5.99
N PHE A 57 1.76 -5.21 -4.69
CA PHE A 57 3.13 -5.23 -4.20
C PHE A 57 3.79 -6.60 -4.34
N ARG A 58 3.04 -7.69 -4.19
CA ARG A 58 3.54 -9.05 -4.46
C ARG A 58 3.97 -9.23 -5.90
N ALA A 59 3.27 -8.64 -6.86
CA ALA A 59 3.70 -8.64 -8.26
C ALA A 59 5.03 -7.90 -8.43
N ILE A 60 5.20 -6.73 -7.80
CA ILE A 60 6.47 -5.99 -7.80
C ILE A 60 7.60 -6.82 -7.19
N ARG A 61 7.37 -7.43 -6.03
CA ARG A 61 8.34 -8.28 -5.34
C ARG A 61 8.75 -9.49 -6.18
N GLN A 62 7.82 -10.17 -6.83
CA GLN A 62 8.13 -11.30 -7.73
C GLN A 62 8.97 -10.85 -8.92
N ASP A 63 8.64 -9.71 -9.53
CA ASP A 63 9.44 -9.13 -10.60
C ASP A 63 10.83 -8.72 -10.11
N TYR A 64 10.93 -8.16 -8.90
CA TYR A 64 12.19 -7.80 -8.27
C TYR A 64 13.08 -9.02 -8.00
N GLU A 65 12.53 -10.13 -7.50
CA GLU A 65 13.29 -11.37 -7.32
C GLU A 65 13.81 -11.94 -8.64
N ARG A 66 13.03 -11.80 -9.72
CA ARG A 66 13.41 -12.34 -11.03
C ARG A 66 14.42 -11.47 -11.77
N HIS A 67 14.31 -10.15 -11.64
CA HIS A 67 15.02 -9.21 -12.50
C HIS A 67 15.93 -8.23 -11.76
N GLY A 68 15.78 -8.09 -10.44
CA GLY A 68 16.51 -7.15 -9.59
C GLY A 68 16.16 -5.69 -9.86
N GLU A 69 17.12 -4.80 -9.57
CA GLU A 69 17.04 -3.35 -9.77
C GLU A 69 16.52 -2.86 -11.14
N PRO A 70 16.75 -3.55 -12.28
CA PRO A 70 16.18 -3.16 -13.57
C PRO A 70 14.65 -2.95 -13.62
N ILE A 71 13.87 -3.55 -12.71
CA ILE A 71 12.40 -3.39 -12.72
C ILE A 71 11.96 -1.94 -12.54
N TRP A 72 12.75 -1.13 -11.84
CA TRP A 72 12.37 0.25 -11.50
C TRP A 72 12.24 1.13 -12.75
N ARG A 73 12.91 0.75 -13.85
CA ARG A 73 12.80 1.42 -15.16
C ARG A 73 11.42 1.26 -15.80
N ARG A 74 10.62 0.28 -15.36
CA ARG A 74 9.23 0.09 -15.84
C ARG A 74 8.26 1.10 -15.22
N PHE A 75 8.64 1.76 -14.13
CA PHE A 75 7.80 2.73 -13.43
C PHE A 75 8.07 4.15 -13.90
N LYS A 76 7.04 5.00 -13.84
CA LYS A 76 7.18 6.44 -14.14
C LYS A 76 8.01 7.21 -13.10
N ARG A 77 8.21 6.62 -11.91
CA ARG A 77 8.97 7.21 -10.81
C ARG A 77 10.04 6.24 -10.31
N PRO A 78 11.20 6.76 -9.90
CA PRO A 78 12.34 5.97 -9.44
C PRO A 78 12.04 5.17 -8.15
N ARG A 79 12.95 4.24 -7.83
CA ARG A 79 12.86 3.28 -6.71
C ARG A 79 12.58 3.96 -5.37
N ASP A 80 13.31 5.04 -5.07
CA ASP A 80 13.18 5.85 -3.85
C ASP A 80 11.77 6.42 -3.67
N GLN A 81 11.14 6.88 -4.75
CA GLN A 81 9.77 7.36 -4.69
C GLN A 81 8.77 6.20 -4.53
N GLN A 82 9.01 5.06 -5.18
CA GLN A 82 8.18 3.86 -4.92
C GLN A 82 8.31 3.42 -3.46
N GLN A 83 9.53 3.43 -2.92
CA GLN A 83 9.84 3.10 -1.53
C GLN A 83 9.06 4.00 -0.58
N TRP A 84 9.24 5.32 -0.70
CA TRP A 84 8.48 6.31 0.07
C TRP A 84 6.97 6.03 0.05
N TYR A 85 6.40 5.77 -1.12
CA TYR A 85 4.96 5.54 -1.23
C TYR A 85 4.48 4.29 -0.48
N TYR A 86 5.19 3.17 -0.61
CA TYR A 86 4.77 1.93 0.05
C TYR A 86 5.05 1.93 1.55
N GLU A 87 6.12 2.60 2.01
CA GLU A 87 6.40 2.83 3.43
C GLU A 87 5.34 3.73 4.07
N THR A 88 5.01 4.88 3.45
CA THR A 88 3.95 5.76 3.96
C THR A 88 2.57 5.10 3.95
N LEU A 89 2.29 4.20 2.99
CA LEU A 89 1.08 3.38 3.04
C LEU A 89 1.07 2.45 4.25
N ALA A 90 2.19 1.79 4.56
CA ALA A 90 2.29 0.90 5.71
C ALA A 90 2.05 1.64 7.04
N GLU A 91 2.58 2.85 7.17
CA GLU A 91 2.30 3.74 8.30
C GLU A 91 0.81 4.10 8.37
N ALA A 92 0.23 4.58 7.27
CA ALA A 92 -1.17 4.98 7.24
C ALA A 92 -2.15 3.83 7.52
N PHE A 93 -1.83 2.61 7.06
CA PHE A 93 -2.61 1.42 7.42
C PHE A 93 -2.46 1.07 8.91
N THR A 94 -1.29 1.28 9.50
CA THR A 94 -1.06 1.06 10.94
C THR A 94 -1.94 1.98 11.78
N ASP A 95 -2.07 3.25 11.38
CA ASP A 95 -2.92 4.22 12.07
C ASP A 95 -4.42 3.90 11.92
N SER A 96 -4.81 3.20 10.84
CA SER A 96 -6.21 3.03 10.44
C SER A 96 -6.80 1.66 10.78
N LEU A 97 -5.99 0.68 11.18
CA LEU A 97 -6.39 -0.71 11.40
C LEU A 97 -6.09 -1.12 12.84
N THR A 98 -7.11 -1.56 13.58
CA THR A 98 -7.00 -1.88 15.01
C THR A 98 -7.38 -3.33 15.34
N ASP A 99 -8.20 -3.96 14.50
CA ASP A 99 -8.63 -5.37 14.65
C ASP A 99 -7.48 -6.38 14.44
N GLU A 100 -7.51 -7.48 15.18
CA GLU A 100 -6.48 -8.54 15.12
C GLU A 100 -6.34 -9.19 13.73
N ARG A 101 -7.45 -9.40 13.01
CA ARG A 101 -7.39 -10.02 11.67
C ARG A 101 -6.76 -9.08 10.66
N SER A 102 -7.03 -7.78 10.81
CA SER A 102 -6.44 -6.75 9.96
C SER A 102 -4.93 -6.59 10.20
N ARG A 103 -4.46 -6.81 11.44
CA ARG A 103 -3.03 -6.80 11.79
C ARG A 103 -2.23 -7.86 11.04
N ASN A 104 -2.69 -9.11 10.94
CA ASN A 104 -1.98 -10.14 10.18
C ASN A 104 -1.79 -9.79 8.69
N LEU A 105 -2.80 -9.16 8.09
CA LEU A 105 -2.71 -8.70 6.70
C LEU A 105 -1.73 -7.52 6.56
N LEU A 106 -1.76 -6.60 7.51
CA LEU A 106 -0.85 -5.46 7.58
C LEU A 106 0.61 -5.90 7.76
N ASP A 107 0.85 -6.85 8.66
CA ASP A 107 2.17 -7.41 8.91
C ASP A 107 2.71 -8.13 7.68
N THR A 108 1.85 -8.84 6.95
CA THR A 108 2.20 -9.43 5.66
C THR A 108 2.61 -8.35 4.67
N PHE A 109 1.84 -7.25 4.56
CA PHE A 109 2.18 -6.14 3.67
C PHE A 109 3.52 -5.49 4.02
N LYS A 110 3.76 -5.18 5.30
CA LYS A 110 5.02 -4.65 5.81
C LYS A 110 6.19 -5.57 5.45
N ALA A 111 6.06 -6.87 5.73
CA ALA A 111 7.11 -7.84 5.43
C ALA A 111 7.44 -7.93 3.93
N GLU A 112 6.46 -7.81 3.03
CA GLU A 112 6.76 -7.76 1.61
C GLU A 112 7.52 -6.46 1.25
N VAL A 113 7.07 -5.30 1.73
CA VAL A 113 7.74 -3.99 1.54
C VAL A 113 9.20 -4.07 2.00
N ASP A 114 9.44 -4.66 3.16
CA ASP A 114 10.77 -4.84 3.74
C ASP A 114 11.66 -5.72 2.86
N ARG A 115 11.14 -6.80 2.27
CA ARG A 115 11.91 -7.69 1.39
C ARG A 115 12.40 -7.02 0.11
N VAL A 116 11.68 -6.00 -0.38
CA VAL A 116 12.03 -5.31 -1.63
C VAL A 116 12.92 -4.11 -1.35
N PHE A 117 12.62 -3.33 -0.31
CA PHE A 117 13.31 -2.07 -0.04
C PHE A 117 14.41 -2.15 1.02
N GLY A 118 14.39 -3.19 1.86
CA GLY A 118 15.34 -3.38 2.94
C GLY A 118 15.06 -2.48 4.15
N TYR A 119 13.81 -2.45 4.63
CA TYR A 119 13.44 -1.62 5.78
C TYR A 119 14.24 -2.05 7.01
N GLN A 120 15.23 -1.24 7.39
CA GLN A 120 15.73 -1.23 8.75
C GLN A 120 14.66 -0.51 9.56
N ILE A 121 13.93 -1.24 10.41
CA ILE A 121 13.43 -0.62 11.62
C ILE A 121 14.65 0.06 12.25
N GLN A 122 14.61 1.39 12.40
CA GLN A 122 15.60 2.09 13.21
C GLN A 122 15.53 1.49 14.62
N SER A 123 16.36 0.50 14.89
CA SER A 123 16.64 0.01 16.23
C SER A 123 17.54 1.05 16.90
N GLU A 124 16.98 2.22 17.21
CA GLU A 124 17.52 3.07 18.26
C GLU A 124 17.05 2.51 19.61
N ALA A 125 17.64 1.40 20.04
CA ALA A 125 17.76 0.99 21.44
C ALA A 125 18.53 -0.34 21.51
N ILE A 126 19.43 -0.42 22.49
CA ILE A 126 20.27 -1.59 22.84
C ILE A 126 21.63 -1.65 22.10
N MET A 127 22.38 -0.54 22.22
CA MET A 127 23.79 -0.62 22.60
C MET A 127 24.07 0.39 23.72
N ARG A 128 23.45 0.15 24.88
CA ARG A 128 23.96 0.52 26.20
C ARG A 128 23.53 -0.52 27.21
#